data_AF-A0A916HH00-F1
#
_entry.id   AF-A0A916HH00-F1
#
_cell.length_a   1.000
_cell.length_b   1.000
_cell.length_c   1.000
_cell.angle_alpha   90.00
_cell.angle_beta   90.00
_cell.angle_gamma   90.00
#
_symmetry.space_group_name_H-M   'P 1'
#
loop_
_entity.id
_entity.type
_entity.pdbx_description
1 polymer ?
#
loop_
_entity_poly.entity_id
_entity_poly.type
_entity_poly.pdbx_seq_one_letter_code
_entity_poly.pdbx_strand_id
1 'polypeptide(L)'
;MVDFLKKLLFGSGKVLLVLVLAFGIYLAYGLYAESSASKKATAMCASITLGSDASSLRDRALSDGASDFQTRWTKSDGRETLRITYLGLPPFSRHTCTVTTERSRVVSAERGYLD
;
A
#
# COMPACT_ATOMS: atom_id res chain seq x y z
N MET A 1 42.39 -8.45 30.87
CA MET A 1 40.92 -8.56 31.05
C MET A 1 40.18 -7.28 30.64
N VAL A 2 40.69 -6.09 31.02
CA VAL A 2 40.08 -4.77 30.70
C VAL A 2 40.08 -4.43 29.20
N ASP A 3 41.13 -4.78 28.45
CA ASP A 3 41.18 -4.55 26.99
C ASP A 3 40.18 -5.40 26.18
N PHE A 4 39.88 -6.60 26.66
CA PHE A 4 38.91 -7.49 26.03
C PHE A 4 37.48 -6.94 26.21
N LEU A 5 37.17 -6.43 27.41
CA LEU A 5 35.92 -5.74 27.73
C LEU A 5 35.73 -4.45 26.93
N LYS A 6 36.77 -3.62 26.77
CA LYS A 6 36.71 -2.40 25.94
C LYS A 6 36.46 -2.69 24.46
N LYS A 7 37.11 -3.71 23.89
CA LYS A 7 36.86 -4.16 22.50
C LYS A 7 35.45 -4.70 22.33
N LEU A 8 34.93 -5.44 23.30
CA LEU A 8 33.55 -5.93 23.30
C LEU A 8 32.52 -4.80 23.38
N LEU A 9 32.75 -3.80 24.24
CA LEU A 9 31.89 -2.60 24.36
C LEU A 9 31.92 -1.71 23.11
N PHE A 10 33.08 -1.52 22.49
CA PHE A 10 33.18 -0.77 21.23
C PHE A 10 32.61 -1.54 20.03
N GLY A 11 32.72 -2.87 20.04
CA GLY A 11 32.11 -3.75 19.03
C GLY A 11 30.59 -3.78 19.16
N SER A 12 30.06 -3.94 20.37
CA SER A 12 28.62 -3.95 20.64
C SER A 12 27.97 -2.59 20.42
N GLY A 13 28.66 -1.49 20.78
CA GLY A 13 28.18 -0.13 20.50
C GLY A 13 27.98 0.16 19.02
N LYS A 14 28.86 -0.32 18.14
CA LYS A 14 28.69 -0.22 16.68
C LYS A 14 27.52 -1.05 16.18
N VAL A 15 27.33 -2.26 16.70
CA VAL A 15 26.18 -3.12 16.33
C VAL A 15 24.86 -2.47 16.77
N LEU A 16 24.81 -1.91 17.98
CA LEU A 16 23.65 -1.19 18.50
C LEU A 16 23.32 0.03 17.65
N LEU A 17 24.35 0.80 17.25
CA LEU A 17 24.18 1.95 16.35
C LEU A 17 23.59 1.52 15.00
N VAL A 18 24.11 0.44 14.39
CA VAL A 18 23.60 -0.08 13.10
C VAL A 18 22.15 -0.53 13.24
N LEU A 19 21.79 -1.21 14.33
CA LEU A 19 20.40 -1.62 14.58
C LEU A 19 19.46 -0.43 14.76
N VAL A 20 19.87 0.60 15.50
CA VAL A 20 19.07 1.83 15.67
C VAL A 20 18.89 2.56 14.35
N LEU A 21 19.94 2.66 13.54
CA LEU A 21 19.85 3.29 12.21
C LEU A 21 18.95 2.48 11.26
N ALA A 22 19.11 1.16 11.23
CA ALA A 22 18.26 0.29 10.42
C ALA A 22 16.79 0.40 10.84
N PHE A 23 16.51 0.43 12.14
CA PHE A 23 15.16 0.61 12.67
C PHE A 23 14.60 2.00 12.34
N GLY A 24 15.40 3.05 12.47
CA GLY A 24 15.00 4.42 12.10
C GLY A 24 14.65 4.55 10.62
N ILE A 25 15.47 3.96 9.73
CA ILE A 25 15.21 3.90 8.29
C ILE A 25 13.90 3.13 8.02
N TYR A 26 13.70 2.00 8.69
CA TYR A 26 12.49 1.20 8.57
C TYR A 26 11.23 1.99 8.96
N LEU A 27 11.26 2.71 10.09
CA LEU A 27 10.14 3.55 10.53
C LEU A 27 9.87 4.70 9.56
N ALA A 28 10.91 5.41 9.12
CA ALA A 28 10.78 6.49 8.16
C ALA A 28 10.18 6.00 6.83
N TYR A 29 10.64 4.85 6.33
CA TYR A 29 10.07 4.20 5.16
C TYR A 29 8.61 3.82 5.39
N GLY A 30 8.26 3.29 6.57
CA GLY A 30 6.88 2.94 6.91
C GLY A 30 5.92 4.12 6.87
N LEU A 31 6.29 5.24 7.48
CA LEU A 31 5.49 6.47 7.44
C LEU A 31 5.32 7.00 6.02
N TYR A 32 6.38 6.94 5.21
CA TYR A 32 6.32 7.34 3.81
C TYR A 32 5.41 6.41 3.00
N ALA A 33 5.55 5.09 3.15
CA ALA A 33 4.74 4.09 2.47
C ALA A 33 3.26 4.26 2.81
N GLU A 34 2.95 4.52 4.09
CA GLU A 34 1.60 4.79 4.58
C GLU A 34 0.97 6.01 3.90
N SER A 35 1.67 7.15 3.95
CA SER A 35 1.19 8.40 3.37
C SER A 35 1.03 8.28 1.85
N SER A 36 1.98 7.62 1.19
CA SER A 36 1.94 7.38 -0.25
C SER A 36 0.75 6.49 -0.63
N ALA A 37 0.55 5.36 0.05
CA ALA A 37 -0.55 4.44 -0.24
C ALA A 37 -1.92 5.12 -0.06
N SER A 38 -2.09 5.88 1.02
CA SER A 38 -3.32 6.63 1.27
C SER A 38 -3.59 7.68 0.18
N LYS A 39 -2.58 8.47 -0.20
CA LYS A 39 -2.69 9.48 -1.25
C LYS A 39 -3.02 8.87 -2.61
N LYS A 40 -2.38 7.76 -2.97
CA LYS A 40 -2.63 7.05 -4.24
C LYS A 40 -4.03 6.44 -4.29
N ALA A 41 -4.45 5.73 -3.25
CA ALA A 41 -5.82 5.22 -3.16
C ALA A 41 -6.85 6.35 -3.27
N THR A 42 -6.57 7.46 -2.60
CA THR A 42 -7.41 8.67 -2.64
C THR A 42 -7.52 9.24 -4.04
N ALA A 43 -6.40 9.47 -4.70
CA ALA A 43 -6.33 10.04 -6.03
C ALA A 43 -6.97 9.11 -7.06
N MET A 44 -6.72 7.81 -6.98
CA MET A 44 -7.30 6.82 -7.88
C MET A 44 -8.82 6.84 -7.78
N CYS A 45 -9.38 6.74 -6.57
CA CYS A 45 -10.82 6.79 -6.37
C CYS A 45 -11.44 8.12 -6.84
N ALA A 46 -10.78 9.25 -6.59
CA ALA A 46 -11.25 10.56 -7.03
C ALA A 46 -11.19 10.74 -8.56
N SER A 47 -10.28 10.05 -9.24
CA SER A 47 -10.13 10.11 -10.70
C SER A 47 -11.20 9.31 -11.46
N ILE A 48 -11.93 8.44 -10.78
CA ILE A 48 -12.92 7.56 -11.41
C ILE A 48 -14.22 8.33 -11.58
N THR A 49 -14.69 8.40 -12.83
CA THR A 49 -15.92 9.09 -13.18
C THR A 49 -17.05 8.08 -13.37
N LEU A 50 -18.24 8.37 -12.84
CA LEU A 50 -19.42 7.54 -13.05
C LEU A 50 -19.74 7.46 -14.56
N GLY A 51 -20.08 6.26 -15.03
CA GLY A 51 -20.34 5.98 -16.44
C GLY A 51 -19.08 5.91 -17.33
N SER A 52 -17.87 6.06 -16.79
CA SER A 52 -16.65 5.80 -17.58
C SER A 52 -16.49 4.30 -17.87
N ASP A 53 -15.73 4.00 -18.92
CA ASP A 53 -15.29 2.63 -19.18
C ASP A 53 -14.34 2.15 -18.06
N ALA A 54 -14.55 0.92 -17.60
CA ALA A 54 -13.80 0.36 -16.48
C ALA A 54 -12.69 -0.62 -16.88
N SER A 55 -12.58 -0.99 -18.17
CA SER A 55 -11.70 -2.05 -18.63
C SER A 55 -10.21 -1.78 -18.34
N SER A 56 -9.80 -0.51 -18.44
CA SER A 56 -8.41 -0.06 -18.22
C SER A 56 -8.09 0.33 -16.78
N LEU A 57 -9.08 0.29 -15.86
CA LEU A 57 -8.87 0.76 -14.48
C LEU A 57 -7.88 -0.11 -13.71
N ARG A 58 -7.88 -1.42 -13.96
CA ARG A 58 -6.92 -2.33 -13.33
C ARG A 58 -5.49 -2.01 -13.77
N ASP A 59 -5.25 -1.93 -15.07
CA ASP A 59 -3.90 -1.69 -15.59
C ASP A 59 -3.36 -0.33 -15.16
N ARG A 60 -4.23 0.68 -15.10
CA ARG A 60 -3.89 2.00 -14.55
C ARG A 60 -3.56 1.94 -13.06
N ALA A 61 -4.31 1.19 -12.26
CA ALA A 61 -4.01 1.02 -10.85
C ALA A 61 -2.67 0.30 -10.63
N LEU A 62 -2.38 -0.73 -11.42
CA LEU A 62 -1.11 -1.46 -11.34
C LEU A 62 0.08 -0.58 -11.73
N SER A 63 -0.06 0.26 -12.76
CA SER A 63 0.99 1.21 -13.14
C SER A 63 1.20 2.33 -12.11
N ASP A 64 0.16 2.69 -11.35
CA ASP A 64 0.26 3.61 -10.20
C ASP A 64 0.88 2.96 -8.95
N GLY A 65 1.11 1.64 -8.96
CA GLY A 65 1.75 0.90 -7.88
C GLY A 65 0.78 0.21 -6.92
N ALA A 66 -0.45 -0.08 -7.35
CA ALA A 66 -1.35 -0.97 -6.63
C ALA A 66 -0.79 -2.41 -6.62
N SER A 67 -1.15 -3.17 -5.59
CA SER A 67 -0.75 -4.58 -5.46
C SER A 67 -1.45 -5.43 -6.51
N ASP A 68 -0.69 -6.12 -7.36
CA ASP A 68 -1.24 -7.06 -8.34
C ASP A 68 -1.95 -8.26 -7.67
N PHE A 69 -1.42 -8.71 -6.53
CA PHE A 69 -2.04 -9.82 -5.80
C PHE A 69 -3.42 -9.45 -5.24
N GLN A 70 -3.60 -8.22 -4.74
CA GLN A 70 -4.83 -7.78 -4.09
C GLN A 70 -5.78 -6.98 -5.00
N THR A 71 -5.29 -6.50 -6.15
CA THR A 71 -6.07 -5.73 -7.13
C THR A 71 -6.68 -6.64 -8.20
N ARG A 72 -7.89 -7.12 -7.91
CA ARG A 72 -8.59 -8.10 -8.74
C ARG A 72 -10.04 -7.75 -8.95
N TRP A 73 -10.55 -8.16 -10.11
CA TRP A 73 -11.97 -8.19 -10.42
C TRP A 73 -12.62 -9.36 -9.68
N THR A 74 -13.74 -9.08 -9.03
CA THR A 74 -14.64 -10.06 -8.44
C THR A 74 -16.03 -9.85 -9.04
N LYS A 75 -16.75 -10.95 -9.29
CA LYS A 75 -18.14 -10.91 -9.75
C LYS A 75 -19.04 -11.34 -8.60
N SER A 76 -20.07 -10.54 -8.31
CA SER A 76 -21.08 -10.85 -7.30
C SER A 76 -22.43 -10.29 -7.76
N ASP A 77 -23.47 -11.11 -7.72
CA ASP A 77 -24.85 -10.73 -8.08
C ASP A 77 -24.99 -9.98 -9.42
N GLY A 78 -24.30 -10.45 -10.46
CA GLY A 78 -24.36 -9.86 -11.81
C GLY A 78 -23.62 -8.52 -11.96
N ARG A 79 -22.98 -8.02 -10.91
CA ARG A 79 -22.10 -6.84 -10.91
C ARG A 79 -20.64 -7.25 -10.86
N GLU A 80 -19.81 -6.44 -11.51
CA GLU A 80 -18.35 -6.61 -11.52
C GLU A 80 -17.74 -5.57 -10.59
N THR A 81 -17.01 -6.02 -9.57
CA THR A 81 -16.36 -5.16 -8.59
C THR A 81 -14.85 -5.28 -8.72
N LEU A 82 -14.15 -4.17 -8.89
CA LEU A 82 -12.69 -4.09 -8.84
C LEU A 82 -12.27 -3.54 -7.49
N ARG A 83 -11.54 -4.33 -6.70
CA ARG A 83 -10.95 -3.83 -5.45
C ARG A 83 -9.50 -3.42 -5.69
N ILE A 84 -9.25 -2.15 -5.93
CA ILE A 84 -7.89 -1.61 -6.08
C ILE A 84 -7.26 -1.48 -4.70
N THR A 85 -6.06 -2.04 -4.50
CA THR A 85 -5.41 -2.03 -3.18
C THR A 85 -3.99 -1.48 -3.25
N TYR A 86 -3.73 -0.41 -2.51
CA TYR A 86 -2.41 0.15 -2.28
C TYR A 86 -1.89 -0.29 -0.92
N LEU A 87 -0.69 -0.87 -0.89
CA LEU A 87 -0.06 -1.38 0.33
C LEU A 87 0.76 -0.26 0.98
N GLY A 88 0.45 0.04 2.24
CA GLY A 88 1.32 0.86 3.09
C GLY A 88 2.44 0.00 3.69
N LEU A 89 2.74 0.17 4.98
CA LEU A 89 3.71 -0.69 5.66
C LEU A 89 3.07 -2.05 6.00
N PRO A 90 3.46 -3.17 5.34
CA PRO A 90 2.92 -4.48 5.68
C PRO A 90 3.38 -4.89 7.08
N PRO A 91 2.54 -5.55 7.90
CA PRO A 91 1.19 -6.04 7.63
C PRO A 91 0.04 -5.05 7.90
N PHE A 92 0.31 -3.81 8.30
CA PHE A 92 -0.59 -3.00 9.13
C PHE A 92 -1.58 -2.10 8.39
N SER A 93 -1.43 -1.86 7.09
CA SER A 93 -2.36 -0.96 6.40
C SER A 93 -2.56 -1.29 4.92
N ARG A 94 -3.82 -1.20 4.52
CA ARG A 94 -4.26 -1.38 3.15
C ARG A 94 -5.27 -0.29 2.82
N HIS A 95 -4.91 0.55 1.87
CA HIS A 95 -5.79 1.58 1.36
C HIS A 95 -6.45 1.05 0.10
N THR A 96 -7.78 1.00 0.11
CA THR A 96 -8.53 0.38 -0.99
C THR A 96 -9.49 1.35 -1.66
N CYS A 97 -9.68 1.13 -2.95
CA CYS A 97 -10.70 1.79 -3.74
C CYS A 97 -11.53 0.69 -4.41
N THR A 98 -12.78 0.57 -4.00
CA THR A 98 -13.72 -0.43 -4.50
C THR A 98 -14.57 0.21 -5.58
N VAL A 99 -14.43 -0.29 -6.80
CA VAL A 99 -15.16 0.21 -7.97
C VAL A 99 -16.19 -0.83 -8.35
N THR A 100 -17.46 -0.46 -8.36
CA THR A 100 -18.52 -1.34 -8.85
C THR A 100 -18.88 -0.92 -10.26
N THR A 101 -19.06 -1.92 -11.12
CA THR A 101 -19.39 -1.73 -12.52
C THR A 101 -20.57 -2.59 -12.92
N GLU A 102 -21.34 -2.05 -13.86
CA GLU A 102 -22.46 -2.73 -14.49
C GLU A 102 -22.32 -2.55 -16.00
N ARG A 103 -22.35 -3.65 -16.77
CA ARG A 103 -22.10 -3.63 -18.22
C ARG A 103 -20.82 -2.89 -18.62
N SER A 104 -19.73 -3.13 -17.87
CA SER A 104 -18.40 -2.51 -18.07
C SER A 104 -18.33 -1.00 -17.83
N ARG A 105 -19.39 -0.41 -17.25
CA ARG A 105 -19.45 1.02 -16.89
C ARG A 105 -19.41 1.19 -15.39
N VAL A 106 -18.69 2.19 -14.92
CA VAL A 106 -18.61 2.49 -13.48
C VAL A 106 -19.98 2.98 -12.97
N VAL A 107 -20.51 2.30 -11.96
CA VAL A 107 -21.75 2.70 -11.27
C VAL A 107 -21.49 3.24 -9.87
N SER A 108 -20.39 2.85 -9.24
CA SER A 108 -19.92 3.44 -7.98
C SER A 108 -18.41 3.29 -7.82
N ALA A 109 -17.83 4.22 -7.06
CA ALA A 109 -16.43 4.15 -6.61
C ALA A 109 -16.39 4.61 -5.15
N GLU A 110 -16.06 3.68 -4.25
CA GLU A 110 -16.04 3.92 -2.81
C GLU A 110 -14.64 3.67 -2.25
N ARG A 111 -14.21 4.54 -1.35
CA ARG A 111 -12.94 4.34 -0.65
C ARG A 111 -13.17 3.42 0.54
N GLY A 112 -12.31 2.41 0.69
CA GLY A 112 -12.23 1.56 1.87
C GLY A 112 -10.86 1.70 2.54
N TYR A 113 -10.83 1.64 3.85
CA TYR A 113 -9.60 1.52 4.64
C TYR A 113 -9.65 0.20 5.41
N LEU A 114 -8.58 -0.59 5.32
CA LEU A 114 -8.42 -1.88 5.99
C LEU A 114 -7.12 -1.83 6.79
N ASP A 115 -7.26 -1.81 8.11
CA ASP A 115 -6.22 -1.90 9.14
C ASP A 115 -5.83 -3.35 9.47
#